data_AF-A0A1Q4UT88-F1
#
_entry.id   AF-A0A1Q4UT88-F1
#
_cell.length_a   1.000
_cell.length_b   1.000
_cell.length_c   1.000
_cell.angle_alpha   90.00
_cell.angle_beta   90.00
_cell.angle_gamma   90.00
#
_symmetry.space_group_name_H-M   'P 1'
#
loop_
_entity.id
_entity.type
_entity.pdbx_description
1 polymer ?
#
loop_
_entity_poly.entity_id
_entity_poly.type
_entity_poly.pdbx_seq_one_letter_code
_entity_poly.pdbx_strand_id
1 'polypeptide(L)'
;MANLPRLCWTVAAWLAFCEMLFNLQTLLGNPEHENVLPGASYINLVGWIGLALYGTYYRISRRHYDGLDKSQVFLAIIGALIVAAGTAVIKVGGPSLPFFIGFFLQLTSMGLFAWITLRRPIPMLTV
;
A
#
# COMPACT_ATOMS: atom_id res chain seq x y z
N MET A 1 2.47 7.02 -18.46
CA MET A 1 1.93 7.63 -17.23
C MET A 1 2.93 8.67 -16.75
N ALA A 2 2.76 9.93 -17.13
CA ALA A 2 3.74 11.00 -16.83
C ALA A 2 3.81 11.40 -15.33
N ASN A 3 2.95 10.82 -14.47
CA ASN A 3 2.78 11.26 -13.08
C ASN A 3 2.65 10.09 -12.09
N LEU A 4 3.55 9.08 -12.15
CA LEU A 4 3.56 7.95 -11.19
C LEU A 4 3.60 8.41 -9.71
N PRO A 5 4.40 9.43 -9.32
CA PRO A 5 4.39 9.93 -7.95
C PRO A 5 3.04 10.49 -7.52
N ARG A 6 2.36 11.22 -8.42
CA ARG A 6 1.04 11.79 -8.15
C ARG A 6 0.02 10.69 -7.90
N LEU A 7 0.04 9.62 -8.71
CA LEU A 7 -0.84 8.46 -8.49
C LEU A 7 -0.63 7.86 -7.10
N CYS A 8 0.63 7.59 -6.74
CA CYS A 8 0.96 7.01 -5.44
C CYS A 8 0.44 7.87 -4.28
N TRP A 9 0.68 9.18 -4.33
CA TRP A 9 0.23 10.12 -3.29
C TRP A 9 -1.30 10.27 -3.24
N THR A 10 -1.97 10.34 -4.39
CA THR A 10 -3.44 10.42 -4.44
C THR A 10 -4.05 9.16 -3.84
N VAL A 11 -3.59 7.97 -4.24
CA VAL A 11 -4.11 6.70 -3.71
C VAL A 11 -3.79 6.54 -2.24
N ALA A 12 -2.58 6.90 -1.80
CA ALA A 12 -2.20 6.90 -0.39
C ALA A 12 -3.13 7.79 0.45
N ALA A 13 -3.38 9.03 0.01
CA ALA A 13 -4.26 9.95 0.73
C ALA A 13 -5.69 9.40 0.88
N TRP A 14 -6.25 8.82 -0.18
CA TRP A 14 -7.58 8.20 -0.12
C TRP A 14 -7.61 6.96 0.78
N LEU A 15 -6.60 6.08 0.70
CA LEU A 15 -6.51 4.91 1.57
C LEU A 15 -6.36 5.31 3.05
N ALA A 16 -5.53 6.31 3.35
CA ALA A 16 -5.38 6.86 4.70
C ALA A 16 -6.69 7.46 5.21
N PHE A 17 -7.38 8.24 4.38
CA PHE A 17 -8.66 8.83 4.75
C PHE A 17 -9.72 7.76 5.04
N CYS A 18 -9.85 6.75 4.19
CA CYS A 18 -10.73 5.62 4.45
C CYS A 18 -10.38 4.91 5.75
N GLU A 19 -9.11 4.60 5.98
CA GLU A 19 -8.63 3.95 7.20
C GLU A 19 -8.97 4.77 8.46
N MET A 20 -8.76 6.09 8.42
CA MET A 20 -9.15 6.98 9.52
C MET A 20 -10.65 6.97 9.79
N LEU A 21 -11.49 6.99 8.75
CA LEU A 21 -12.95 6.94 8.90
C LEU A 21 -13.41 5.65 9.59
N PHE A 22 -12.82 4.51 9.22
CA PHE A 22 -13.18 3.23 9.83
C PHE A 22 -12.67 3.06 11.26
N ASN A 23 -11.48 3.58 11.58
CA ASN A 23 -11.01 3.62 12.97
C ASN A 23 -11.88 4.56 13.82
N LEU A 24 -12.33 5.69 13.27
CA LEU A 24 -13.24 6.60 13.96
C LEU A 24 -14.59 5.93 14.27
N GLN A 25 -15.15 5.16 13.33
CA GLN A 25 -16.38 4.37 13.59
C GLN A 25 -16.18 3.39 14.74
N THR A 26 -15.01 2.75 14.82
CA THR A 26 -14.67 1.82 15.89
C THR A 26 -14.62 2.53 17.26
N LEU A 27 -14.00 3.73 17.31
CA LEU A 27 -13.91 4.55 18.52
C LEU A 27 -15.27 5.08 18.99
N LEU A 28 -16.15 5.49 18.07
CA LEU A 28 -17.47 6.05 18.40
C LEU A 28 -18.51 4.99 18.76
N GLY A 29 -18.35 3.75 18.27
CA GLY A 29 -19.28 2.65 18.51
C GLY A 29 -19.06 1.97 19.85
N ASN A 30 -17.98 1.20 19.96
CA ASN A 30 -17.63 0.49 21.19
C ASN A 30 -16.11 0.24 21.20
N PRO A 31 -15.32 0.89 22.07
CA PRO A 31 -13.86 0.82 22.04
C PRO A 31 -13.30 -0.59 22.32
N GLU A 32 -14.10 -1.47 22.93
CA GLU A 32 -13.73 -2.88 23.19
C GLU A 32 -13.95 -3.80 21.98
N HIS A 33 -14.55 -3.30 20.91
CA HIS A 33 -14.74 -4.02 19.66
C HIS A 33 -13.80 -3.47 18.61
N GLU A 34 -12.53 -3.85 18.68
CA GLU A 34 -11.47 -3.65 17.67
C GLU A 34 -11.80 -4.41 16.35
N ASN A 35 -12.99 -4.20 15.81
CA ASN A 35 -13.63 -5.16 14.92
C ASN A 35 -14.14 -4.64 13.59
N VAL A 36 -14.11 -3.33 13.32
CA VAL A 36 -14.74 -2.83 12.09
C VAL A 36 -13.80 -2.83 10.87
N LEU A 37 -12.47 -2.72 11.04
CA LEU A 37 -11.52 -3.11 10.00
C LEU A 37 -10.47 -4.12 10.46
N PRO A 38 -10.81 -5.42 10.41
CA PRO A 38 -9.82 -6.46 10.15
C PRO A 38 -8.73 -6.00 9.19
N GLY A 39 -7.50 -5.88 9.69
CA GLY A 39 -6.35 -5.56 8.86
C GLY A 39 -6.06 -4.07 8.65
N ALA A 40 -6.62 -3.17 9.46
CA ALA A 40 -6.21 -1.76 9.50
C ALA A 40 -4.69 -1.60 9.61
N SER A 41 -4.02 -2.45 10.42
CA SER A 41 -2.56 -2.49 10.54
C SER A 41 -1.85 -2.84 9.21
N TYR A 42 -2.44 -3.74 8.40
CA TYR A 42 -1.90 -4.09 7.08
C TYR A 42 -2.16 -2.99 6.04
N ILE A 43 -3.31 -2.31 6.11
CA ILE A 43 -3.61 -1.16 5.24
C ILE A 43 -2.70 0.03 5.54
N ASN A 44 -2.32 0.24 6.81
CA ASN A 44 -1.36 1.27 7.18
C ASN A 44 0.00 1.04 6.51
N LEU A 45 0.68 -0.05 6.89
CA LEU A 45 2.04 -0.30 6.45
C LEU A 45 2.12 -0.60 4.96
N VAL A 46 1.29 -1.54 4.50
CA VAL A 46 1.38 -2.10 3.15
C VAL A 46 0.45 -1.38 2.17
N GLY A 47 -0.47 -0.53 2.64
CA GLY A 47 -1.30 0.32 1.81
C GLY A 47 -0.73 1.73 1.67
N TRP A 48 -1.20 2.67 2.50
CA TRP A 48 -0.95 4.09 2.24
C TRP A 48 0.48 4.55 2.59
N ILE A 49 1.11 4.02 3.66
CA ILE A 49 2.48 4.39 4.02
C ILE A 49 3.45 3.93 2.92
N GLY A 50 3.35 2.67 2.51
CA GLY A 50 4.15 2.12 1.41
C GLY A 50 4.00 2.94 0.13
N LEU A 51 2.76 3.25 -0.28
CA LEU A 51 2.52 4.08 -1.47
C LEU A 51 3.10 5.50 -1.34
N ALA A 52 3.00 6.14 -0.18
CA ALA A 52 3.61 7.44 0.04
C ALA A 52 5.14 7.38 -0.08
N LEU A 53 5.77 6.34 0.46
CA LEU A 53 7.22 6.08 0.31
C LEU A 53 7.60 5.86 -1.15
N TYR A 54 6.86 5.03 -1.89
CA TYR A 54 7.11 4.77 -3.31
C TYR A 54 6.97 6.06 -4.11
N GLY A 55 5.90 6.82 -3.91
CA GLY A 55 5.68 8.11 -4.57
C GLY A 55 6.80 9.12 -4.31
N THR A 56 7.28 9.18 -3.06
CA THR A 56 8.41 10.02 -2.67
C THR A 56 9.69 9.59 -3.38
N TYR A 57 10.03 8.31 -3.32
CA TYR A 57 11.19 7.74 -4.01
C TYR A 57 11.16 8.04 -5.52
N TYR A 58 10.03 7.79 -6.18
CA TYR A 58 9.89 8.02 -7.62
C TYR A 58 9.98 9.51 -7.98
N ARG A 59 9.50 10.41 -7.11
CA ARG A 59 9.66 11.85 -7.34
C ARG A 59 11.10 12.32 -7.18
N ILE A 60 11.81 11.82 -6.17
CA ILE A 60 13.20 12.23 -5.88
C ILE A 60 14.16 11.64 -6.91
N SER A 61 13.96 10.40 -7.35
CA SER A 61 14.87 9.74 -8.29
C SER A 61 14.97 10.45 -9.66
N ARG A 62 13.98 11.28 -10.04
CA ARG A 62 13.94 12.08 -11.29
C ARG A 62 14.28 11.27 -12.57
N ARG A 63 14.07 9.96 -12.56
CA ARG A 63 14.43 9.05 -13.66
C ARG A 63 13.31 8.88 -14.67
N HIS A 64 13.68 8.38 -15.84
CA HIS A 64 12.73 7.89 -16.84
C HIS A 64 12.13 6.56 -16.39
N TYR A 65 10.80 6.47 -16.38
CA TYR A 65 10.07 5.28 -15.94
C TYR A 65 10.01 4.23 -17.06
N ASP A 66 10.69 3.10 -16.88
CA ASP A 66 10.77 2.03 -17.88
C ASP A 66 9.61 1.02 -17.78
N GLY A 67 8.69 1.24 -16.85
CA GLY A 67 7.46 0.45 -16.71
C GLY A 67 7.52 -0.58 -15.59
N LEU A 68 8.70 -1.00 -15.17
CA LEU A 68 8.87 -1.88 -14.00
C LEU A 68 8.37 -1.18 -12.72
N ASP A 69 8.57 0.14 -12.65
CA ASP A 69 8.03 1.02 -11.59
C ASP A 69 6.49 1.01 -11.58
N LYS A 70 5.87 0.97 -12.77
CA LYS A 70 4.40 0.97 -12.90
C LYS A 70 3.84 -0.36 -12.44
N SER A 71 4.47 -1.47 -12.85
CA SER A 71 4.06 -2.81 -12.42
C SER A 71 4.19 -2.96 -10.92
N GLN A 72 5.28 -2.46 -10.33
CA GLN A 72 5.48 -2.45 -8.88
C GLN A 72 4.34 -1.72 -8.15
N VAL A 73 4.03 -0.48 -8.55
CA VAL A 73 2.96 0.32 -7.95
C VAL A 73 1.58 -0.31 -8.19
N PHE A 74 1.34 -0.87 -9.38
CA PHE A 74 0.08 -1.55 -9.67
C PHE A 74 -0.15 -2.75 -8.76
N LEU A 75 0.88 -3.59 -8.60
CA LEU A 75 0.87 -4.70 -7.65
C LEU A 75 0.66 -4.19 -6.21
N ALA A 76 1.28 -3.06 -5.85
CA ALA A 76 1.13 -2.45 -4.52
C ALA A 76 -0.33 -2.09 -4.22
N ILE A 77 -1.00 -1.45 -5.18
CA ILE A 77 -2.38 -0.97 -5.03
C ILE A 77 -3.34 -2.15 -4.98
N ILE A 78 -3.25 -3.07 -5.96
CA ILE A 78 -4.14 -4.23 -6.04
C ILE A 78 -3.92 -5.16 -4.85
N GLY A 79 -2.67 -5.43 -4.49
CA GLY A 79 -2.33 -6.25 -3.32
C GLY A 79 -2.89 -5.67 -2.03
N ALA A 80 -2.74 -4.36 -1.80
CA ALA A 80 -3.30 -3.69 -0.61
C ALA A 80 -4.84 -3.81 -0.53
N LEU A 81 -5.55 -3.60 -1.65
CA LEU A 81 -7.01 -3.73 -1.70
C LEU A 81 -7.47 -5.17 -1.46
N ILE A 82 -6.77 -6.16 -2.04
CA ILE A 82 -7.10 -7.58 -1.84
C ILE A 82 -6.81 -8.02 -0.41
N VAL A 83 -5.71 -7.57 0.21
CA VAL A 83 -5.43 -7.83 1.63
C VAL A 83 -6.55 -7.28 2.50
N ALA A 84 -6.93 -6.01 2.30
CA ALA A 84 -8.01 -5.36 3.03
C ALA A 84 -9.33 -6.15 2.94
N ALA A 85 -9.74 -6.49 1.72
CA ALA A 85 -10.95 -7.28 1.50
C ALA A 85 -10.84 -8.70 2.09
N GLY A 86 -9.69 -9.36 1.92
CA GLY A 86 -9.43 -10.71 2.42
C GLY A 86 -9.48 -10.78 3.94
N THR A 87 -8.92 -9.80 4.65
CA THR A 87 -9.01 -9.77 6.12
C THR A 87 -10.45 -9.54 6.58
N ALA A 88 -11.22 -8.71 5.88
CA ALA A 88 -12.65 -8.53 6.15
C ALA A 88 -13.43 -9.85 5.99
N VAL A 89 -13.16 -10.60 4.91
CA VAL A 89 -13.77 -11.92 4.67
C VAL A 89 -13.39 -12.92 5.77
N ILE A 90 -12.12 -12.98 6.18
CA ILE A 90 -11.68 -13.90 7.25
C ILE A 90 -12.40 -13.62 8.56
N LYS A 91 -12.58 -12.36 8.94
CA LYS A 91 -13.24 -12.01 10.21
C LYS A 91 -14.72 -12.39 10.27
N VAL A 92 -15.41 -12.43 9.14
CA VAL A 92 -16.81 -12.92 9.08
C VAL A 92 -16.89 -14.44 8.91
N GLY A 93 -15.77 -15.16 9.09
CA GLY A 93 -15.70 -16.63 8.99
C GLY A 93 -15.56 -17.16 7.56
N GLY A 94 -15.23 -16.30 6.59
CA GLY A 94 -15.03 -16.67 5.19
C GLY A 94 -13.64 -17.24 4.88
N PRO A 95 -13.39 -17.62 3.61
CA PRO A 95 -12.13 -18.23 3.19
C PRO A 95 -10.94 -17.28 3.29
N SER A 96 -9.77 -17.82 3.65
CA SER A 96 -8.51 -17.08 3.78
C SER A 96 -7.74 -16.89 2.47
N LEU A 97 -8.15 -17.57 1.40
CA LEU A 97 -7.47 -17.55 0.10
C LEU A 97 -7.25 -16.12 -0.47
N PRO A 98 -8.24 -15.21 -0.45
CA PRO A 98 -8.05 -13.85 -0.96
C PRO A 98 -6.94 -13.09 -0.21
N PHE A 99 -6.87 -13.24 1.12
CA PHE A 99 -5.84 -12.61 1.93
C PHE A 99 -4.44 -13.05 1.51
N PHE A 100 -4.22 -14.35 1.31
CA PHE A 100 -2.91 -14.88 0.88
C PHE A 100 -2.52 -14.39 -0.52
N ILE A 101 -3.49 -14.31 -1.45
CA ILE A 101 -3.24 -13.75 -2.79
C ILE A 101 -2.80 -12.29 -2.68
N GLY A 102 -3.52 -11.47 -1.91
CA GLY A 102 -3.15 -10.07 -1.70
C GLY A 102 -1.78 -9.92 -1.05
N PHE A 103 -1.48 -10.76 -0.06
CA PHE A 103 -0.19 -10.74 0.64
C PHE A 103 0.96 -11.11 -0.29
N PHE A 104 0.79 -12.12 -1.16
CA PHE A 104 1.78 -12.49 -2.16
C PHE A 104 2.04 -11.38 -3.19
N LEU A 105 0.99 -10.66 -3.61
CA LEU A 105 1.12 -9.48 -4.46
C LEU A 105 1.92 -8.37 -3.77
N GLN A 106 1.69 -8.14 -2.47
CA GLN A 106 2.46 -7.15 -1.71
C GLN A 106 3.92 -7.55 -1.51
N LEU A 107 4.20 -8.83 -1.23
CA LEU A 107 5.58 -9.31 -1.19
C LEU A 107 6.28 -9.11 -2.52
N THR A 108 5.61 -9.43 -3.62
CA THR A 108 6.15 -9.24 -4.98
C THR A 108 6.41 -7.76 -5.26
N SER A 109 5.48 -6.89 -4.90
CA SER A 109 5.61 -5.44 -5.05
C SER A 109 6.78 -4.88 -4.23
N MET A 110 6.89 -5.25 -2.95
CA MET A 110 7.99 -4.80 -2.08
C MET A 110 9.33 -5.35 -2.57
N GLY A 111 9.39 -6.60 -3.04
CA GLY A 111 10.59 -7.20 -3.63
C GLY A 111 11.04 -6.45 -4.89
N LEU A 112 10.10 -6.08 -5.77
CA LEU A 112 10.37 -5.23 -6.93
C LEU A 112 10.87 -3.86 -6.50
N PHE A 113 10.26 -3.24 -5.48
CA PHE A 113 10.70 -1.94 -4.99
C PHE A 113 12.12 -1.99 -4.41
N ALA A 114 12.43 -2.99 -3.59
CA ALA A 114 13.79 -3.22 -3.07
C ALA A 114 14.80 -3.45 -4.20
N TRP A 115 14.43 -4.21 -5.24
CA TRP A 115 15.27 -4.37 -6.42
C TRP A 115 15.51 -3.06 -7.16
N ILE A 116 14.47 -2.25 -7.34
CA ILE A 116 14.55 -0.93 -7.97
C ILE A 116 15.49 -0.03 -7.16
N THR A 117 15.38 0.00 -5.83
CA THR A 117 16.21 0.87 -4.98
C THR A 117 17.69 0.47 -5.02
N LEU A 118 17.99 -0.83 -5.06
CA LEU A 118 19.35 -1.34 -5.21
C LEU A 118 19.95 -1.03 -6.59
N ARG A 119 19.18 -1.21 -7.66
CA ARG A 119 19.66 -0.97 -9.04
C ARG A 119 19.67 0.50 -9.43
N ARG A 120 18.88 1.32 -8.74
CA ARG A 120 18.62 2.71 -9.11
C ARG A 120 18.74 3.64 -7.89
N PRO A 121 19.89 3.65 -7.20
CA PRO A 121 20.03 4.41 -5.97
C PRO A 121 19.69 5.89 -6.20
N ILE A 122 19.07 6.51 -5.20
CA ILE A 122 18.85 7.96 -5.19
C ILE A 122 20.24 8.61 -5.24
N PRO A 123 20.51 9.53 -6.18
CA PRO A 123 21.75 10.28 -6.16
C PRO A 123 21.79 11.05 -4.84
N MET A 124 22.66 10.63 -3.92
CA MET A 124 22.89 11.38 -2.70
C MET A 124 23.48 12.73 -3.12
N LEU A 125 22.87 13.82 -2.67
CA LEU A 125 23.48 15.13 -2.80
C LEU A 125 24.79 15.07 -2.02
N THR A 126 25.91 15.00 -2.72
CA THR A 126 27.22 15.29 -2.12
C THR A 126 27.15 16.74 -1.67
N VAL A 127 26.99 16.94 -0.36
CA VAL A 127 27.10 18.24 0.31
C VAL A 127 28.54 18.72 0.20
#